data_AF-A0A402DBZ6-F1
#
_entry.id   AF-A0A402DBZ6-F1
#
_cell.length_a   1.000
_cell.length_b   1.000
_cell.length_c   1.000
_cell.angle_alpha   90.00
_cell.angle_beta   90.00
_cell.angle_gamma   90.00
#
_symmetry.space_group_name_H-M   'P 1'
#
loop_
_entity.id
_entity.type
_entity.pdbx_description
1 polymer ?
#
loop_
_entity_poly.entity_id
_entity_poly.type
_entity_poly.pdbx_seq_one_letter_code
_entity_poly.pdbx_strand_id
1 'polypeptide(L)'
;MSKSNSKKEIFSLRQEFHQALEKQGFIQEISLSQDEYIEIQETNKSDLKKVVINHLQLSSKNDKNISTEVDKIWVINLEKEIPGISASGKTPEKAILVLQRKVDDGGKILNYHLQICLIELKASLQAKKGKESTLKQIAGKFQSGMNRIYMLLTLNNHANPQKNYQNAQIFVQFRGIILYNRNEISDIAKENERDYNSSESTLYKILSQSTESNLLTLETLLEERDKIVVRFIQNPNQTQNYITIKLEDLL
;
A
#
# COMPACT_ATOMS: atom_id res chain seq x y z
N MET A 1 -33.25 -30.26 -18.99
CA MET A 1 -32.08 -29.38 -19.18
C MET A 1 -32.31 -28.09 -18.41
N SER A 2 -31.81 -27.98 -17.18
CA SER A 2 -31.89 -26.74 -16.39
C SER A 2 -30.71 -25.83 -16.75
N LYS A 3 -30.97 -24.81 -17.58
CA LYS A 3 -30.11 -23.63 -17.66
C LYS A 3 -30.78 -22.54 -16.83
N SER A 4 -30.15 -22.14 -15.73
CA SER A 4 -30.31 -20.85 -15.01
C SER A 4 -30.30 -21.05 -13.49
N ASN A 5 -29.14 -20.91 -12.84
CA ASN A 5 -29.07 -20.45 -11.44
C ASN A 5 -27.67 -19.98 -10.99
N SER A 6 -26.60 -20.34 -11.70
CA SER A 6 -25.22 -20.07 -11.23
C SER A 6 -24.82 -18.58 -11.10
N LYS A 7 -25.48 -17.66 -11.82
CA LYS A 7 -25.14 -16.24 -11.75
C LYS A 7 -25.68 -15.54 -10.50
N LYS A 8 -26.78 -15.98 -9.89
CA LYS A 8 -27.35 -15.30 -8.70
C LYS A 8 -26.57 -15.65 -7.42
N GLU A 9 -26.00 -16.85 -7.34
CA GLU A 9 -25.27 -17.35 -6.17
C GLU A 9 -23.87 -16.73 -6.03
N ILE A 10 -23.14 -16.53 -7.12
CA ILE A 10 -21.76 -15.99 -7.09
C ILE A 10 -21.72 -14.53 -6.62
N PHE A 11 -22.74 -13.72 -6.92
CA PHE A 11 -22.83 -12.34 -6.42
C PHE A 11 -23.06 -12.30 -4.90
N SER A 12 -23.83 -13.25 -4.35
CA SER A 12 -24.05 -13.38 -2.90
C SER A 12 -22.74 -13.70 -2.19
N LEU A 13 -21.99 -14.69 -2.67
CA LEU A 13 -20.76 -15.15 -2.02
C LEU A 13 -19.68 -14.06 -1.93
N ARG A 14 -19.51 -13.25 -2.98
CA ARG A 14 -18.51 -12.16 -2.96
C ARG A 14 -18.85 -11.09 -1.92
N GLN A 15 -20.12 -10.69 -1.88
CA GLN A 15 -20.57 -9.70 -0.90
C GLN A 15 -20.49 -10.25 0.52
N GLU A 16 -20.89 -11.50 0.73
CA GLU A 16 -20.76 -12.20 2.01
C GLU A 16 -19.29 -12.31 2.44
N PHE A 17 -18.38 -12.61 1.51
CA PHE A 17 -16.95 -12.67 1.78
C PHE A 17 -16.39 -11.31 2.16
N HIS A 18 -16.72 -10.26 1.41
CA HIS A 18 -16.31 -8.89 1.73
C HIS A 18 -16.80 -8.48 3.12
N GLN A 19 -18.10 -8.67 3.40
CA GLN A 19 -18.69 -8.40 4.71
C GLN A 19 -18.06 -9.23 5.83
N ALA A 20 -17.66 -10.48 5.56
CA ALA A 20 -16.95 -11.30 6.52
C ALA A 20 -15.56 -10.72 6.83
N LEU A 21 -14.82 -10.25 5.82
CA LEU A 21 -13.52 -9.58 6.03
C LEU A 21 -13.68 -8.26 6.79
N GLU A 22 -14.73 -7.49 6.52
CA GLU A 22 -15.07 -6.27 7.27
C GLU A 22 -15.44 -6.57 8.73
N LYS A 23 -16.28 -7.58 8.99
CA LYS A 23 -16.62 -8.03 10.35
C LYS A 23 -15.39 -8.52 11.11
N GLN A 24 -14.46 -9.15 10.40
CA GLN A 24 -13.16 -9.52 10.95
C GLN A 24 -12.23 -8.31 11.07
N GLY A 25 -12.58 -7.08 10.71
CA GLY A 25 -11.67 -5.92 10.76
C GLY A 25 -10.39 -6.12 9.94
N PHE A 26 -10.45 -6.95 8.90
CA PHE A 26 -9.36 -7.14 7.95
C PHE A 26 -9.40 -6.06 6.88
N ILE A 27 -10.58 -5.62 6.47
CA ILE A 27 -10.80 -4.50 5.56
C ILE A 27 -11.70 -3.50 6.28
N GLN A 28 -11.39 -2.22 6.14
CA GLN A 28 -12.22 -1.13 6.66
C GLN A 28 -12.30 -0.04 5.60
N GLU A 29 -13.52 0.37 5.21
CA GLU A 29 -13.72 1.60 4.42
C GLU A 29 -13.66 2.81 5.36
N ILE A 30 -12.91 3.84 4.95
CA ILE A 30 -12.73 5.08 5.71
C ILE A 30 -13.62 6.16 5.12
N SER A 31 -14.37 6.86 5.97
CA SER A 31 -15.17 8.01 5.56
C SER A 31 -14.27 9.16 5.12
N LEU A 32 -14.66 9.87 4.06
CA LEU A 32 -13.90 11.01 3.52
C LEU A 32 -14.28 12.35 4.16
N SER A 33 -14.78 12.35 5.40
CA SER A 33 -15.07 13.57 6.16
C SER A 33 -13.81 14.29 6.61
N GLN A 34 -13.90 15.60 6.86
CA GLN A 34 -12.74 16.45 7.18
C GLN A 34 -12.03 16.06 8.48
N ASP A 35 -12.76 15.50 9.44
CA ASP A 35 -12.23 15.12 10.75
C ASP A 35 -11.67 13.68 10.80
N GLU A 36 -11.83 12.92 9.72
CA GLU A 36 -11.37 11.53 9.67
C GLU A 36 -9.87 11.43 9.40
N TYR A 37 -9.26 10.44 10.01
CA TYR A 37 -7.84 10.13 9.86
C TYR A 37 -7.64 8.61 9.87
N ILE A 38 -6.55 8.16 9.26
CA ILE A 38 -6.15 6.76 9.31
C ILE A 38 -5.09 6.60 10.39
N GLU A 39 -5.29 5.64 11.27
CA GLU A 39 -4.33 5.27 12.29
C GLU A 39 -3.73 3.89 12.00
N ILE A 40 -2.40 3.85 11.92
CA ILE A 40 -1.64 2.60 11.84
C ILE A 40 -0.86 2.48 13.14
N GLN A 41 -1.24 1.49 13.94
CA GLN A 41 -0.54 1.18 15.19
C GLN A 41 0.28 -0.09 15.02
N GLU A 42 1.56 -0.03 15.37
CA GLU A 42 2.40 -1.22 15.49
C GLU A 42 2.06 -1.96 16.78
N THR A 43 1.79 -3.26 16.67
CA THR A 43 1.39 -4.12 17.79
C THR A 43 2.57 -4.60 18.63
N ASN A 44 3.79 -4.54 18.06
CA ASN A 44 5.02 -4.99 18.71
C ASN A 44 5.72 -3.86 19.49
N LYS A 45 6.67 -4.22 20.38
CA LYS A 45 7.52 -3.27 21.11
C LYS A 45 8.50 -2.55 20.17
N SER A 46 7.98 -1.60 19.40
CA SER A 46 8.72 -0.70 18.49
C SER A 46 8.84 0.69 19.13
N ASP A 47 9.92 1.43 18.81
CA ASP A 47 10.07 2.85 19.17
C ASP A 47 9.07 3.71 18.38
N LEU A 48 8.82 3.40 17.09
CA LEU A 48 7.75 4.01 16.30
C LEU A 48 6.49 3.15 16.42
N LYS A 49 5.51 3.62 17.18
CA LYS A 49 4.31 2.86 17.54
C LYS A 49 3.08 3.24 16.72
N LYS A 50 3.06 4.43 16.14
CA LYS A 50 1.85 4.98 15.53
C LYS A 50 2.14 5.88 14.33
N VAL A 51 1.35 5.74 13.27
CA VAL A 51 1.26 6.70 12.19
C VAL A 51 -0.16 7.21 12.12
N VAL A 52 -0.31 8.53 12.02
CA VAL A 52 -1.57 9.19 11.74
C VAL A 52 -1.50 9.81 10.36
N ILE A 53 -2.43 9.44 9.49
CA ILE A 53 -2.56 10.01 8.14
C ILE A 53 -3.81 10.89 8.14
N ASN A 54 -3.61 12.19 7.95
CA ASN A 54 -4.69 13.17 7.91
C ASN A 54 -4.89 13.72 6.49
N HIS A 55 -5.81 14.68 6.35
CA HIS A 55 -6.14 15.34 5.09
C HIS A 55 -6.41 14.33 3.97
N LEU A 56 -7.41 13.47 4.21
CA LEU A 56 -7.76 12.36 3.32
C LEU A 56 -8.41 12.79 1.99
N GLN A 57 -8.72 14.08 1.85
CA GLN A 57 -9.17 14.67 0.59
C GLN A 57 -7.99 15.32 -0.14
N LEU A 58 -7.95 15.15 -1.45
CA LEU A 58 -6.99 15.80 -2.32
C LEU A 58 -7.67 16.96 -3.05
N SER A 59 -7.03 18.11 -3.08
CA SER A 59 -7.48 19.28 -3.83
C SER A 59 -6.37 19.76 -4.74
N SER A 60 -6.18 19.05 -5.86
CA SER A 60 -5.22 19.47 -6.89
C SER A 60 -5.90 19.52 -8.25
N LYS A 61 -5.70 20.64 -8.95
CA LYS A 61 -5.98 20.80 -10.38
C LYS A 61 -4.67 20.93 -11.12
N ASN A 62 -4.57 20.33 -12.30
CA ASN A 62 -3.44 20.55 -13.19
C ASN A 62 -3.72 21.72 -14.17
N ASP A 63 -2.71 22.08 -14.97
CA ASP A 63 -2.80 23.17 -15.97
C ASP A 63 -3.85 22.94 -17.08
N LYS A 64 -4.41 21.73 -17.16
CA LYS A 64 -5.50 21.36 -18.06
C LYS A 64 -6.87 21.35 -17.36
N ASN A 65 -6.92 21.93 -16.17
CA ASN A 65 -8.08 21.97 -15.28
C ASN A 65 -8.71 20.61 -14.95
N ILE A 66 -7.91 19.54 -14.97
CA ILE A 66 -8.36 18.24 -14.51
C ILE A 66 -8.09 18.15 -13.01
N SER A 67 -9.13 17.90 -12.21
CA SER A 67 -9.00 17.61 -10.78
C SER A 67 -8.73 16.12 -10.56
N THR A 68 -7.95 15.80 -9.53
CA THR A 68 -7.86 14.44 -9.00
C THR A 68 -8.52 14.42 -7.63
N GLU A 69 -9.61 13.67 -7.52
CA GLU A 69 -10.43 13.60 -6.32
C GLU A 69 -10.34 12.19 -5.72
N VAL A 70 -10.33 12.12 -4.39
CA VAL A 70 -10.45 10.83 -3.69
C VAL A 70 -11.92 10.43 -3.69
N ASP A 71 -12.19 9.25 -4.23
CA ASP A 71 -13.53 8.68 -4.30
C ASP A 71 -13.79 7.74 -3.11
N LYS A 72 -12.82 6.87 -2.80
CA LYS A 72 -12.89 5.93 -1.66
C LYS A 72 -11.52 5.61 -1.08
N ILE A 73 -11.49 5.27 0.21
CA ILE A 73 -10.30 4.73 0.87
C ILE A 73 -10.66 3.45 1.62
N TRP A 74 -9.85 2.41 1.44
CA TRP A 74 -9.88 1.21 2.27
C TRP A 74 -8.53 0.97 2.95
N VAL A 75 -8.59 0.50 4.19
CA VAL A 75 -7.42 0.06 4.95
C VAL A 75 -7.50 -1.45 5.13
N ILE A 76 -6.45 -2.15 4.71
CA ILE A 76 -6.33 -3.60 4.83
C ILE A 76 -5.30 -3.93 5.89
N ASN A 77 -5.72 -4.68 6.90
CA ASN A 77 -4.87 -5.15 7.99
C ASN A 77 -4.11 -6.41 7.61
N LEU A 78 -3.00 -6.26 6.90
CA LEU A 78 -2.23 -7.40 6.39
C LEU A 78 -1.60 -8.25 7.51
N GLU A 79 -1.38 -7.71 8.71
CA GLU A 79 -0.90 -8.49 9.87
C GLU A 79 -1.99 -9.29 10.58
N LYS A 80 -3.27 -8.98 10.32
CA LYS A 80 -4.35 -9.77 10.92
C LYS A 80 -4.33 -11.17 10.32
N GLU A 81 -4.03 -12.16 11.16
CA GLU A 81 -4.03 -13.56 10.75
C GLU A 81 -5.44 -13.97 10.32
N ILE A 82 -5.55 -14.39 9.06
CA ILE A 82 -6.73 -15.05 8.54
C ILE A 82 -6.25 -16.28 7.79
N PRO A 83 -6.58 -17.49 8.28
CA PRO A 83 -6.18 -18.73 7.61
C PRO A 83 -6.51 -18.70 6.11
N GLY A 84 -5.52 -18.99 5.27
CA GLY A 84 -5.67 -19.01 3.80
C GLY A 84 -5.63 -17.65 3.11
N ILE A 85 -5.62 -16.53 3.85
CA ILE A 85 -5.57 -15.16 3.28
C ILE A 85 -4.34 -14.40 3.78
N SER A 86 -4.08 -14.48 5.09
CA SER A 86 -2.97 -13.81 5.74
C SER A 86 -2.26 -14.70 6.75
N ALA A 87 -0.96 -14.93 6.51
CA ALA A 87 -0.02 -15.53 7.46
C ALA A 87 0.87 -14.44 8.07
N SER A 88 1.10 -14.50 9.38
CA SER A 88 1.86 -13.52 10.16
C SER A 88 3.34 -13.42 9.78
N GLY A 89 3.92 -12.25 10.06
CA GLY A 89 5.37 -12.03 10.10
C GLY A 89 6.09 -11.82 8.75
N LYS A 90 5.39 -11.94 7.61
CA LYS A 90 5.96 -11.71 6.27
C LYS A 90 5.21 -10.67 5.44
N THR A 91 4.48 -9.77 6.10
CA THR A 91 3.74 -8.70 5.43
C THR A 91 4.10 -7.31 5.92
N PRO A 92 3.80 -6.29 5.10
CA PRO A 92 3.69 -4.93 5.59
C PRO A 92 2.63 -4.85 6.70
N GLU A 93 2.70 -3.86 7.57
CA GLU A 93 1.73 -3.72 8.65
C GLU A 93 0.32 -3.51 8.09
N LYS A 94 0.18 -2.63 7.09
CA LYS A 94 -1.09 -2.31 6.41
C LYS A 94 -0.92 -2.12 4.91
N ALA A 95 -2.03 -2.25 4.17
CA ALA A 95 -2.17 -1.64 2.86
C ALA A 95 -3.29 -0.58 2.89
N ILE A 96 -3.04 0.58 2.29
CA ILE A 96 -4.06 1.62 2.09
C ILE A 96 -4.38 1.68 0.59
N LEU A 97 -5.64 1.46 0.26
CA LEU A 97 -6.16 1.51 -1.10
C LEU A 97 -6.92 2.82 -1.26
N VAL A 98 -6.42 3.71 -2.11
CA VAL A 98 -7.03 5.01 -2.40
C VAL A 98 -7.55 4.97 -3.83
N LEU A 99 -8.87 4.91 -3.98
CA LEU A 99 -9.51 5.07 -5.27
C LEU A 99 -9.65 6.56 -5.56
N GLN A 100 -9.05 6.98 -6.66
CA GLN A 100 -9.12 8.35 -7.16
C GLN A 100 -9.88 8.38 -8.48
N ARG A 101 -10.57 9.49 -8.72
CA ARG A 101 -11.19 9.80 -10.01
C ARG A 101 -10.57 11.06 -10.58
N LYS A 102 -10.27 11.03 -11.88
CA LYS A 102 -9.89 12.24 -12.63
C LYS A 102 -11.13 12.85 -13.25
N VAL A 103 -11.36 14.12 -12.99
CA VAL A 103 -12.56 14.84 -13.41
C VAL A 103 -12.15 16.08 -14.19
N ASP A 104 -12.83 16.36 -15.30
CA ASP A 104 -12.65 17.63 -16.02
C ASP A 104 -13.50 18.76 -15.40
N ASP A 105 -13.33 20.00 -15.87
CA ASP A 105 -14.11 21.16 -15.39
C ASP A 105 -15.63 21.02 -15.58
N GLY A 106 -16.06 20.14 -16.49
CA GLY A 106 -17.47 19.83 -16.72
C GLY A 106 -18.03 18.78 -15.75
N GLY A 107 -17.24 18.29 -14.81
CA GLY A 107 -17.64 17.25 -13.86
C GLY A 107 -17.63 15.84 -14.46
N LYS A 108 -17.10 15.66 -15.67
CA LYS A 108 -17.05 14.34 -16.33
C LYS A 108 -15.87 13.55 -15.80
N ILE A 109 -16.15 12.32 -15.37
CA ILE A 109 -15.12 11.36 -14.95
C ILE A 109 -14.40 10.84 -16.19
N LEU A 110 -13.09 11.04 -16.25
CA LEU A 110 -12.22 10.63 -17.34
C LEU A 110 -11.72 9.19 -17.14
N ASN A 111 -11.22 8.88 -15.94
CA ASN A 111 -10.76 7.56 -15.54
C ASN A 111 -10.63 7.44 -14.01
N TYR A 112 -10.35 6.23 -13.57
CA TYR A 112 -10.09 5.92 -12.16
C TYR A 112 -8.66 5.43 -11.98
N HIS A 113 -8.07 5.79 -10.85
CA HIS A 113 -6.76 5.32 -10.44
C HIS A 113 -6.88 4.70 -9.05
N LEU A 114 -6.46 3.46 -8.88
CA LEU A 114 -6.37 2.81 -7.58
C LEU A 114 -4.90 2.82 -7.14
N GLN A 115 -4.60 3.66 -6.15
CA GLN A 115 -3.28 3.73 -5.54
C GLN A 115 -3.24 2.78 -4.34
N ILE A 116 -2.29 1.85 -4.35
CA ILE A 116 -2.14 0.82 -3.33
C ILE A 116 -0.83 1.07 -2.59
N CYS A 117 -0.94 1.61 -1.39
CA CYS A 117 0.20 1.96 -0.55
C CYS A 117 0.45 0.86 0.48
N LEU A 118 1.52 0.10 0.30
CA LEU A 118 2.00 -0.88 1.28
C LEU A 118 2.84 -0.14 2.32
N ILE A 119 2.35 -0.11 3.56
CA ILE A 119 2.96 0.67 4.63
C ILE A 119 3.80 -0.25 5.51
N GLU A 120 5.07 0.13 5.66
CA GLU A 120 6.01 -0.49 6.59
C GLU A 120 6.46 0.49 7.69
N LEU A 121 6.41 0.07 8.95
CA LEU A 121 6.89 0.83 10.12
C LEU A 121 8.18 0.26 10.69
N LYS A 122 9.16 1.11 11.00
CA LYS A 122 10.40 0.69 11.68
C LYS A 122 10.89 1.69 12.71
N ALA A 123 11.22 1.20 13.90
CA ALA A 123 12.01 1.98 14.87
C ALA A 123 13.36 2.44 14.27
N SER A 124 14.06 1.52 13.62
CA SER A 124 15.37 1.80 13.03
C SER A 124 15.62 0.91 11.82
N LEU A 125 16.22 1.49 10.78
CA LEU A 125 16.77 0.75 9.65
C LEU A 125 18.18 0.30 10.02
N GLN A 126 18.43 -1.03 10.01
CA GLN A 126 19.70 -1.62 10.44
C GLN A 126 20.23 -2.63 9.43
N ALA A 127 21.56 -2.70 9.34
CA ALA A 127 22.28 -3.73 8.61
C ALA A 127 23.38 -4.29 9.51
N LYS A 128 23.21 -5.51 10.03
CA LYS A 128 24.12 -6.16 10.99
C LYS A 128 24.80 -7.36 10.35
N LYS A 129 26.10 -7.52 10.59
CA LYS A 129 26.88 -8.67 10.09
C LYS A 129 26.25 -9.99 10.53
N GLY A 130 26.02 -10.89 9.58
CA GLY A 130 25.45 -12.22 9.84
C GLY A 130 23.94 -12.25 10.10
N LYS A 131 23.24 -11.12 9.93
CA LYS A 131 21.77 -11.06 9.93
C LYS A 131 21.27 -10.47 8.63
N GLU A 132 20.06 -10.85 8.24
CA GLU A 132 19.38 -10.20 7.14
C GLU A 132 19.14 -8.72 7.47
N SER A 133 19.37 -7.82 6.51
CA SER A 133 19.13 -6.40 6.72
C SER A 133 17.65 -6.08 6.82
N THR A 134 17.33 -5.01 7.55
CA THR A 134 15.96 -4.52 7.63
C THR A 134 15.39 -4.23 6.25
N LEU A 135 16.18 -3.64 5.34
CA LEU A 135 15.72 -3.33 3.99
C LEU A 135 15.35 -4.60 3.20
N LYS A 136 16.16 -5.66 3.26
CA LYS A 136 15.84 -6.90 2.56
C LYS A 136 14.55 -7.56 3.08
N GLN A 137 14.33 -7.52 4.40
CA GLN A 137 13.08 -7.99 5.00
C GLN A 137 11.87 -7.21 4.49
N ILE A 138 12.00 -5.88 4.41
CA ILE A 138 10.93 -5.00 3.92
C ILE A 138 10.61 -5.28 2.45
N ALA A 139 11.63 -5.48 1.60
CA ALA A 139 11.40 -5.83 0.20
C ALA A 139 10.60 -7.15 0.07
N GLY A 140 10.96 -8.17 0.84
CA GLY A 140 10.21 -9.44 0.88
C GLY A 140 8.78 -9.27 1.40
N LYS A 141 8.57 -8.39 2.38
CA LYS A 141 7.23 -8.01 2.84
C LYS A 141 6.42 -7.33 1.74
N PHE A 142 6.97 -6.33 1.04
CA PHE A 142 6.28 -5.67 -0.07
C PHE A 142 5.89 -6.66 -1.16
N GLN A 143 6.80 -7.55 -1.54
CA GLN A 143 6.51 -8.64 -2.49
C GLN A 143 5.32 -9.50 -2.04
N SER A 144 5.31 -9.95 -0.78
CA SER A 144 4.20 -10.73 -0.23
C SER A 144 2.89 -9.92 -0.20
N GLY A 145 2.97 -8.65 0.18
CA GLY A 145 1.85 -7.71 0.20
C GLY A 145 1.22 -7.56 -1.17
N MET A 146 2.01 -7.29 -2.21
CA MET A 146 1.53 -7.17 -3.60
C MET A 146 0.77 -8.42 -4.04
N ASN A 147 1.36 -9.60 -3.84
CA ASN A 147 0.75 -10.88 -4.23
C ASN A 147 -0.61 -11.10 -3.52
N ARG A 148 -0.71 -10.78 -2.23
CA ARG A 148 -1.98 -10.88 -1.50
C ARG A 148 -3.02 -9.89 -2.00
N ILE A 149 -2.62 -8.66 -2.31
CA ILE A 149 -3.53 -7.67 -2.90
C ILE A 149 -4.00 -8.12 -4.30
N TYR A 150 -3.13 -8.67 -5.15
CA TYR A 150 -3.53 -9.25 -6.44
C TYR A 150 -4.62 -10.32 -6.29
N MET A 151 -4.47 -11.21 -5.31
CA MET A 151 -5.49 -12.21 -4.98
C MET A 151 -6.80 -11.54 -4.52
N LEU A 152 -6.73 -10.56 -3.62
CA LEU A 152 -7.93 -9.86 -3.11
C LEU A 152 -8.67 -9.07 -4.21
N LEU A 153 -7.94 -8.42 -5.11
CA LEU A 153 -8.52 -7.71 -6.26
C LEU A 153 -9.18 -8.68 -7.24
N THR A 154 -8.63 -9.89 -7.40
CA THR A 154 -9.22 -10.94 -8.23
C THR A 154 -10.51 -11.50 -7.62
N LEU A 155 -10.57 -11.67 -6.29
CA LEU A 155 -11.77 -12.12 -5.59
C LEU A 155 -12.88 -11.04 -5.57
N ASN A 156 -12.47 -9.77 -5.52
CA ASN A 156 -13.36 -8.60 -5.63
C ASN A 156 -13.58 -8.14 -7.08
N ASN A 157 -13.23 -8.94 -8.09
CA ASN A 157 -13.25 -8.55 -9.50
C ASN A 157 -14.55 -7.79 -9.84
N HIS A 158 -14.37 -6.60 -10.42
CA HIS A 158 -15.29 -5.50 -10.68
C HIS A 158 -16.49 -5.81 -11.60
N ALA A 159 -16.97 -7.06 -11.62
CA ALA A 159 -18.33 -7.39 -12.03
C ALA A 159 -19.32 -6.88 -10.96
N ASN A 160 -19.44 -5.55 -10.93
CA ASN A 160 -20.38 -4.67 -10.24
C ASN A 160 -21.64 -5.34 -9.63
N PRO A 161 -21.76 -5.39 -8.29
CA PRO A 161 -23.08 -5.50 -7.65
C PRO A 161 -23.94 -4.24 -7.86
N GLN A 162 -23.32 -3.08 -8.16
CA GLN A 162 -24.01 -1.84 -8.51
C GLN A 162 -23.39 -1.23 -9.76
N LYS A 163 -24.19 -0.71 -10.70
CA LYS A 163 -23.83 -0.23 -12.05
C LYS A 163 -22.67 0.80 -12.18
N ASN A 164 -21.99 1.21 -11.10
CA ASN A 164 -21.23 2.45 -11.03
C ASN A 164 -19.89 2.49 -11.79
N TYR A 165 -19.29 1.33 -12.11
CA TYR A 165 -17.99 1.26 -12.82
C TYR A 165 -18.02 0.49 -14.15
N GLN A 166 -19.20 0.25 -14.73
CA GLN A 166 -19.29 -0.50 -16.00
C GLN A 166 -18.51 0.21 -17.10
N ASN A 167 -17.60 -0.52 -17.77
CA ASN A 167 -16.71 -0.04 -18.83
C ASN A 167 -15.68 1.02 -18.40
N ALA A 168 -15.45 1.20 -17.10
CA ALA A 168 -14.40 2.10 -16.61
C ALA A 168 -13.03 1.41 -16.62
N GLN A 169 -12.02 2.08 -17.16
CA GLN A 169 -10.63 1.67 -17.02
C GLN A 169 -10.10 2.13 -15.65
N ILE A 170 -9.71 1.18 -14.81
CA ILE A 170 -9.09 1.43 -13.51
C ILE A 170 -7.60 1.16 -13.63
N PHE A 171 -6.77 2.19 -13.45
CA PHE A 171 -5.32 2.07 -13.43
C PHE A 171 -4.86 1.76 -12.01
N VAL A 172 -4.26 0.57 -11.81
CA VAL A 172 -3.75 0.17 -10.50
C VAL A 172 -2.26 0.51 -10.40
N GLN A 173 -1.85 1.12 -9.29
CA GLN A 173 -0.46 1.45 -9.04
C GLN A 173 -0.07 1.08 -7.60
N PHE A 174 1.02 0.32 -7.45
CA PHE A 174 1.58 -0.04 -6.15
C PHE A 174 2.67 0.94 -5.71
N ARG A 175 2.72 1.17 -4.41
CA ARG A 175 3.72 1.99 -3.73
C ARG A 175 4.17 1.34 -2.44
N GLY A 176 5.46 1.40 -2.13
CA GLY A 176 6.01 1.03 -0.84
C GLY A 176 6.30 2.28 -0.02
N ILE A 177 5.80 2.36 1.21
CA ILE A 177 6.04 3.51 2.10
C ILE A 177 6.71 2.99 3.35
N ILE A 178 7.92 3.45 3.62
CA ILE A 178 8.72 3.02 4.76
C ILE A 178 8.83 4.21 5.71
N LEU A 179 8.15 4.14 6.85
CA LEU A 179 8.24 5.14 7.90
C LEU A 179 9.20 4.68 8.99
N TYR A 180 10.16 5.53 9.37
CA TYR A 180 11.18 5.13 10.33
C TYR A 180 11.70 6.27 11.21
N ASN A 181 12.17 5.97 12.42
CA ASN A 181 12.78 6.99 13.29
C ASN A 181 14.28 7.17 12.99
N ARG A 182 15.07 6.09 12.99
CA ARG A 182 16.52 6.15 12.83
C ARG A 182 17.01 5.40 11.59
N ASN A 183 18.02 5.95 10.92
CA ASN A 183 18.79 5.23 9.92
C ASN A 183 20.17 4.90 10.50
N GLU A 184 20.38 3.64 10.87
CA GLU A 184 21.63 3.13 11.45
C GLU A 184 22.42 2.28 10.45
N ILE A 185 22.07 2.34 9.16
CA ILE A 185 22.80 1.66 8.10
C ILE A 185 24.09 2.44 7.83
N SER A 186 25.22 1.88 8.25
CA SER A 186 26.54 2.42 7.94
C SER A 186 26.95 2.15 6.49
N ASP A 187 27.84 2.98 5.94
CA ASP A 187 28.36 2.79 4.59
C ASP A 187 29.10 1.45 4.42
N ILE A 188 29.79 0.99 5.46
CA ILE A 188 30.49 -0.31 5.47
C ILE A 188 29.51 -1.50 5.40
N ALA A 189 28.30 -1.35 5.94
CA ALA A 189 27.29 -2.39 5.85
C ALA A 189 26.69 -2.49 4.43
N LYS A 190 26.74 -1.41 3.64
CA LYS A 190 26.27 -1.37 2.24
C LYS A 190 27.16 -2.21 1.33
N GLU A 191 28.48 -2.16 1.51
CA GLU A 191 29.45 -2.91 0.69
C GLU A 191 29.38 -4.43 0.87
N ASN A 192 28.81 -4.91 1.97
CA ASN A 192 28.70 -6.34 2.29
C ASN A 192 27.38 -6.96 1.80
N GLU A 193 26.46 -6.17 1.24
CA GLU A 193 25.24 -6.66 0.59
C GLU A 193 25.58 -7.14 -0.83
N ARG A 194 25.35 -8.43 -1.11
CA ARG A 194 25.64 -9.03 -2.42
C ARG A 194 24.98 -8.27 -3.59
N ASP A 195 23.85 -7.64 -3.32
CA ASP A 195 23.02 -6.96 -4.32
C ASP A 195 23.31 -5.45 -4.40
N TYR A 196 24.24 -4.92 -3.61
CA TYR A 196 24.61 -3.49 -3.65
C TYR A 196 25.14 -3.07 -5.03
N ASN A 197 25.94 -3.94 -5.65
CA ASN A 197 26.49 -3.76 -6.99
C ASN A 197 25.58 -4.32 -8.11
N SER A 198 24.39 -4.84 -7.78
CA SER A 198 23.42 -5.26 -8.81
C SER A 198 23.05 -4.07 -9.69
N SER A 199 22.77 -4.27 -10.97
CA SER A 199 22.22 -3.19 -11.82
C SER A 199 20.78 -2.84 -11.44
N GLU A 200 20.10 -3.70 -10.68
CA GLU A 200 18.72 -3.51 -10.23
C GLU A 200 18.65 -2.47 -9.09
N SER A 201 17.53 -1.74 -9.05
CA SER A 201 17.30 -0.70 -8.05
C SER A 201 16.81 -1.34 -6.75
N THR A 202 17.70 -1.37 -5.76
CA THR A 202 17.43 -1.92 -4.43
C THR A 202 16.99 -0.82 -3.46
N LEU A 203 16.33 -1.20 -2.36
CA LEU A 203 15.95 -0.25 -1.30
C LEU A 203 17.13 0.56 -0.76
N TYR A 204 18.36 0.00 -0.78
CA TYR A 204 19.56 0.74 -0.40
C TYR A 204 19.86 1.92 -1.32
N LYS A 205 19.73 1.72 -2.64
CA LYS A 205 19.96 2.78 -3.63
C LYS A 205 18.90 3.86 -3.54
N ILE A 206 17.64 3.46 -3.36
CA ILE A 206 16.52 4.40 -3.18
C ILE A 206 16.72 5.23 -1.90
N LEU A 207 17.18 4.60 -0.81
CA LEU A 207 17.47 5.31 0.44
C LEU A 207 18.65 6.29 0.31
N SER A 208 19.65 5.98 -0.53
CA SER A 208 20.88 6.79 -0.65
C SER A 208 20.84 7.85 -1.75
N GLN A 209 20.03 7.67 -2.79
CA GLN A 209 19.92 8.58 -3.93
C GLN A 209 18.65 9.41 -3.80
N SER A 210 18.79 10.68 -3.42
CA SER A 210 17.66 11.57 -3.17
C SER A 210 16.84 11.95 -4.40
N THR A 211 17.26 11.61 -5.63
CA THR A 211 16.78 12.35 -6.82
C THR A 211 16.40 11.58 -8.08
N GLU A 212 16.74 10.30 -8.32
CA GLU A 212 16.65 9.81 -9.73
C GLU A 212 15.87 8.52 -10.00
N SER A 213 15.64 7.62 -9.05
CA SER A 213 14.67 6.54 -9.27
C SER A 213 14.25 5.92 -7.96
N ASN A 214 13.04 6.28 -7.51
CA ASN A 214 12.39 5.65 -6.36
C ASN A 214 11.80 4.28 -6.71
N LEU A 215 12.24 3.60 -7.77
CA LEU A 215 11.65 2.35 -8.22
C LEU A 215 12.34 1.15 -7.56
N LEU A 216 11.58 0.31 -6.88
CA LEU A 216 12.02 -1.00 -6.41
C LEU A 216 11.50 -2.08 -7.37
N THR A 217 12.38 -2.95 -7.85
CA THR A 217 11.98 -4.13 -8.62
C THR A 217 11.68 -5.30 -7.67
N LEU A 218 10.56 -5.99 -7.89
CA LEU A 218 10.11 -7.13 -7.10
C LEU A 218 9.58 -8.25 -8.02
N GLU A 219 9.71 -9.50 -7.59
CA GLU A 219 9.16 -10.66 -8.28
C GLU A 219 7.75 -10.96 -7.75
N THR A 220 6.73 -10.83 -8.58
CA THR A 220 5.32 -11.06 -8.19
C THR A 220 4.72 -12.27 -8.92
N LEU A 221 3.52 -12.66 -8.53
CA LEU A 221 2.74 -13.70 -9.21
C LEU A 221 2.39 -13.32 -10.66
N LEU A 222 2.42 -12.03 -11.01
CA LEU A 222 2.06 -11.55 -12.34
C LEU A 222 3.29 -11.31 -13.22
N GLU A 223 4.38 -10.80 -12.65
CA GLU A 223 5.61 -10.45 -13.37
C GLU A 223 6.85 -10.72 -12.53
N GLU A 224 7.91 -11.22 -13.17
CA GLU A 224 9.20 -11.46 -12.53
C GLU A 224 9.95 -10.18 -12.16
N ARG A 225 9.59 -9.04 -12.77
CA ARG A 225 10.27 -7.75 -12.63
C ARG A 225 9.30 -6.59 -12.52
N ASP A 226 8.29 -6.74 -11.66
CA ASP A 226 7.33 -5.68 -11.35
C ASP A 226 8.05 -4.51 -10.63
N LYS A 227 7.68 -3.27 -10.93
CA LYS A 227 8.35 -2.07 -10.39
C LYS A 227 7.38 -1.20 -9.63
N ILE A 228 7.71 -0.93 -8.36
CA ILE A 228 6.90 -0.07 -7.50
C ILE A 228 7.68 1.18 -7.08
N VAL A 229 6.97 2.29 -6.91
CA VAL A 229 7.57 3.50 -6.32
C VAL A 229 7.69 3.30 -4.81
N VAL A 230 8.87 3.53 -4.25
CA VAL A 230 9.13 3.47 -2.81
C VAL A 230 9.49 4.84 -2.27
N ARG A 231 8.90 5.20 -1.13
CA ARG A 231 9.26 6.42 -0.38
C ARG A 231 9.72 6.07 1.02
N PHE A 232 10.77 6.76 1.44
CA PHE A 232 11.30 6.75 2.79
C PHE A 232 10.84 8.02 3.49
N ILE A 233 10.12 7.88 4.60
CA ILE A 233 9.64 9.00 5.41
C ILE A 233 10.25 8.87 6.80
N GLN A 234 11.28 9.68 7.07
CA GLN A 234 11.89 9.71 8.39
C GLN A 234 11.06 10.56 9.36
N ASN A 235 10.86 10.06 10.57
CA ASN A 235 10.26 10.85 11.65
C ASN A 235 11.19 12.03 11.99
N PRO A 236 10.71 13.29 11.84
CA PRO A 236 11.52 14.45 12.17
C PRO A 236 11.92 14.49 13.65
N ASN A 237 11.11 13.89 14.54
CA ASN A 237 11.43 13.72 15.94
C ASN A 237 11.68 12.24 16.26
N GLN A 238 12.95 11.82 16.17
CA GLN A 238 13.37 10.43 16.33
C GLN A 238 13.07 9.83 17.71
N THR A 239 12.75 10.66 18.71
CA THR A 239 12.36 10.24 20.06
C THR A 239 10.85 10.07 20.24
N GLN A 240 10.05 10.61 19.32
CA GLN A 240 8.60 10.41 19.32
C GLN A 240 8.25 9.01 18.85
N ASN A 241 7.23 8.45 19.49
CA ASN A 241 6.68 7.16 19.13
C ASN A 241 5.56 7.24 18.10
N TYR A 242 5.33 8.42 17.52
CA TYR A 242 4.37 8.61 16.46
C TYR A 242 4.89 9.57 15.40
N ILE A 243 4.32 9.47 14.21
CA ILE A 243 4.50 10.42 13.11
C ILE A 243 3.14 10.77 12.52
N THR A 244 2.97 12.03 12.14
CA THR A 244 1.78 12.49 11.41
C THR A 244 2.20 12.88 10.00
N ILE A 245 1.52 12.31 9.01
CA ILE A 245 1.70 12.61 7.59
C ILE A 245 0.35 12.88 6.96
N LYS A 246 0.36 13.40 5.75
CA LYS A 246 -0.85 13.62 4.95
C LYS A 246 -1.03 12.49 3.95
N LEU A 247 -2.26 12.34 3.44
CA LEU A 247 -2.52 11.39 2.35
C LEU A 247 -1.63 11.66 1.12
N GLU A 248 -1.37 12.94 0.81
CA GLU A 248 -0.51 13.34 -0.32
C GLU A 248 0.93 12.78 -0.22
N ASP A 249 1.45 12.59 0.99
CA ASP A 249 2.81 12.05 1.20
C ASP A 249 2.93 10.59 0.72
N LEU A 250 1.81 9.88 0.64
CA LEU A 250 1.73 8.49 0.15
C LEU A 250 1.65 8.40 -1.38
N LEU A 251 1.26 9.49 -2.08
CA LEU A 251 0.79 9.48 -3.47
C LEU A 251 1.70 10.22 -4.45
#